data_AF-A0A2V9NIZ6-F1
#
_entry.id   AF-A0A2V9NIZ6-F1
#
_cell.length_a   1.000
_cell.length_b   1.000
_cell.length_c   1.000
_cell.angle_alpha   90.00
_cell.angle_beta   90.00
_cell.angle_gamma   90.00
#
_symmetry.space_group_name_H-M   'P 1'
#
loop_
_entity.id
_entity.type
_entity.pdbx_description
1 polymer ?
#
loop_
_entity_poly.entity_id
_entity_poly.type
_entity_poly.pdbx_seq_one_letter_code
_entity_poly.pdbx_strand_id
1 'polypeptide(L)'
;MLIEIRELEAHPIDFDEELPPEAIDLSPDWRQTGPIKSTGRAQLVEEHHGKHRLIKDIRVAGNLKARIETGCARCLEPVQCDISRDFDLLYRPQGADAGLQETPVTTAEAEVSYYQGEGLLLED
;
A
#
# COMPACT_ATOMS: atom_id res chain seq x y z
N MET A 1 -3.45 5.40 11.03
CA MET A 1 -4.90 5.14 10.76
C MET A 1 -5.16 3.63 10.64
N LEU A 2 -6.29 3.08 11.14
CA LEU A 2 -6.67 1.67 10.95
C LEU A 2 -7.85 1.54 9.98
N ILE A 3 -7.70 0.71 8.94
CA ILE A 3 -8.76 0.31 8.02
C ILE A 3 -9.29 -1.05 8.50
N GLU A 4 -10.45 -1.08 9.14
CA GLU A 4 -11.04 -2.31 9.69
C GLU A 4 -11.76 -3.14 8.64
N ILE A 5 -11.60 -4.47 8.68
CA ILE A 5 -12.31 -5.39 7.78
C ILE A 5 -13.82 -5.27 7.96
N ARG A 6 -14.29 -5.14 9.21
CA ARG A 6 -15.74 -5.01 9.51
C ARG A 6 -16.37 -3.79 8.86
N GLU A 7 -15.61 -2.71 8.77
CA GLU A 7 -16.05 -1.50 8.07
C GLU A 7 -16.08 -1.74 6.56
N LEU A 8 -15.02 -2.34 6.01
CA LEU A 8 -14.93 -2.68 4.58
C LEU A 8 -16.02 -3.67 4.12
N GLU A 9 -16.54 -4.52 5.00
CA GLU A 9 -17.68 -5.40 4.74
C GLU A 9 -18.99 -4.60 4.56
N ALA A 10 -19.12 -3.44 5.21
CA ALA A 10 -20.29 -2.58 5.09
C ALA A 10 -20.19 -1.67 3.85
N HIS A 11 -19.04 -1.05 3.63
CA HIS A 11 -18.80 -0.20 2.47
C HIS A 11 -17.29 0.01 2.21
N PRO A 12 -16.91 0.33 0.96
CA PRO A 12 -15.59 0.88 0.68
C PRO A 12 -15.31 2.16 1.47
N ILE A 13 -14.04 2.42 1.77
CA ILE A 13 -13.57 3.62 2.47
C ILE A 13 -12.74 4.44 1.49
N ASP A 14 -13.14 5.68 1.26
CA ASP A 14 -12.35 6.66 0.52
C ASP A 14 -11.44 7.41 1.51
N PHE A 15 -10.20 7.70 1.11
CA PHE A 15 -9.24 8.47 1.91
C PHE A 15 -8.66 9.63 1.08
N ASP A 16 -8.34 10.71 1.79
CA ASP A 16 -7.66 11.90 1.28
C ASP A 16 -6.73 12.39 2.39
N GLU A 17 -5.49 11.91 2.33
CA GLU A 17 -4.48 12.12 3.38
C GLU A 17 -3.40 13.08 2.89
N GLU A 18 -2.99 13.98 3.79
CA GLU A 18 -1.88 14.90 3.57
C GLU A 18 -0.89 14.81 4.72
N LEU A 19 0.31 14.32 4.43
CA LEU A 19 1.41 14.26 5.38
C LEU A 19 2.28 15.51 5.22
N PRO A 20 2.57 16.26 6.29
CA PRO A 20 3.40 17.46 6.21
C PRO A 20 4.83 17.11 5.80
N PRO A 21 5.63 18.09 5.33
CA PRO A 21 7.05 17.87 5.07
C PRO A 21 7.75 17.23 6.28
N GLU A 22 8.72 16.35 6.00
CA GLU A 22 9.50 15.62 7.02
C GLU A 22 8.66 14.71 7.94
N ALA A 23 7.41 14.38 7.56
CA ALA A 23 6.60 13.40 8.27
C ALA A 23 7.10 11.96 8.08
N ILE A 24 7.70 11.65 6.93
CA ILE A 24 8.26 10.33 6.63
C ILE A 24 9.79 10.40 6.64
N ASP A 25 10.43 9.50 7.41
CA ASP A 25 11.87 9.25 7.32
C ASP A 25 12.17 8.45 6.04
N LEU A 26 12.56 9.17 4.98
CA LEU A 26 12.85 8.62 3.65
C LEU A 26 14.32 8.23 3.49
N SER A 27 14.98 7.69 4.51
CA SER A 27 16.43 7.38 4.50
C SER A 27 17.32 8.61 4.27
N PRO A 28 18.64 8.54 4.56
CA PRO A 28 19.50 9.73 4.51
C PRO A 28 19.65 10.38 3.12
N ASP A 29 19.43 9.63 2.05
CA ASP A 29 19.65 10.08 0.67
C ASP A 29 18.42 10.79 0.06
N TRP A 30 17.29 10.79 0.77
CA TRP A 30 16.04 11.39 0.31
C TRP A 30 15.41 12.23 1.41
N ARG A 31 14.95 13.41 1.04
CA ARG A 31 14.28 14.32 1.96
C ARG A 31 12.92 14.70 1.42
N GLN A 32 11.88 14.54 2.23
CA GLN A 32 10.56 15.06 1.93
C GLN A 32 10.57 16.59 2.08
N THR A 33 10.58 17.32 0.96
CA THR A 33 10.66 18.79 0.97
C THR A 33 9.31 19.49 0.83
N GLY A 34 8.26 18.75 0.47
CA GLY A 34 6.88 19.23 0.42
C GLY A 34 5.89 18.24 1.03
N PRO A 35 4.59 18.59 1.11
CA PRO A 35 3.59 17.66 1.60
C PRO A 35 3.48 16.44 0.67
N ILE A 36 3.22 15.28 1.26
CA ILE A 36 2.81 14.08 0.54
C ILE A 36 1.29 14.04 0.57
N LYS A 37 0.66 13.98 -0.61
CA LYS A 37 -0.79 13.87 -0.74
C LYS A 37 -1.14 12.51 -1.33
N SER A 38 -2.08 11.82 -0.69
CA SER A 38 -2.55 10.51 -1.13
C SER A 38 -4.06 10.46 -1.13
N THR A 39 -4.65 10.12 -2.26
CA THR A 39 -6.11 9.96 -2.41
C THR A 39 -6.41 8.60 -2.98
N GLY A 40 -7.44 7.93 -2.49
CA GLY A 40 -7.79 6.61 -2.99
C GLY A 40 -8.95 5.97 -2.26
N ARG A 41 -9.05 4.66 -2.48
CA ARG A 41 -10.12 3.80 -1.94
C ARG A 41 -9.54 2.49 -1.42
N ALA A 42 -9.99 2.11 -0.24
CA ALA A 42 -9.84 0.77 0.30
C ALA A 42 -11.18 0.01 0.18
N GLN A 43 -11.14 -1.24 -0.24
CA GLN A 43 -12.33 -2.09 -0.37
C GLN A 43 -12.00 -3.55 -0.15
N LEU A 44 -12.99 -4.32 0.32
CA LEU A 44 -12.90 -5.76 0.40
C LEU A 44 -13.08 -6.38 -0.99
N VAL A 45 -12.26 -7.36 -1.33
CA VAL A 45 -12.35 -8.15 -2.56
C VAL A 45 -12.34 -9.63 -2.15
N GLU A 46 -13.28 -10.39 -2.68
CA GLU A 46 -13.38 -11.82 -2.39
C GLU A 46 -12.74 -12.62 -3.51
N GLU A 47 -11.70 -13.40 -3.19
CA GLU A 47 -11.07 -14.31 -4.12
C GLU A 47 -11.47 -15.76 -3.83
N HIS A 48 -11.85 -16.49 -4.88
CA HIS A 48 -12.19 -17.90 -4.78
C HIS A 48 -10.96 -18.78 -5.03
N HIS A 49 -10.34 -19.25 -3.95
CA HIS A 49 -9.30 -20.27 -4.02
C HIS A 49 -9.92 -21.68 -4.06
N GLY A 50 -10.11 -22.20 -5.28
CA GLY A 50 -10.68 -23.53 -5.50
C GLY A 50 -12.18 -23.62 -5.15
N LYS A 51 -12.66 -24.83 -4.82
CA LYS A 51 -14.11 -25.08 -4.66
C LYS A 51 -14.73 -24.62 -3.34
N HIS A 52 -13.93 -24.36 -2.30
CA HIS A 52 -14.45 -24.17 -0.94
C HIS A 52 -13.73 -23.10 -0.10
N ARG A 53 -12.79 -22.34 -0.66
CA ARG A 53 -12.07 -21.32 0.10
C ARG A 53 -12.32 -19.94 -0.51
N LEU A 54 -12.93 -19.07 0.30
CA LEU A 54 -13.09 -17.66 0.00
C LEU A 54 -12.07 -16.89 0.84
N ILE A 55 -11.23 -16.12 0.18
CA ILE A 55 -10.22 -15.27 0.80
C ILE A 55 -10.72 -13.83 0.71
N LYS A 56 -10.67 -13.12 1.83
CA LYS A 56 -11.08 -11.72 1.94
C LYS A 56 -9.84 -10.85 1.83
N ASP A 57 -9.51 -10.43 0.62
CA ASP A 57 -8.41 -9.53 0.37
C ASP A 57 -8.87 -8.08 0.53
N ILE A 58 -7.96 -7.20 0.93
CA ILE A 58 -8.17 -5.76 0.97
C ILE A 58 -7.41 -5.15 -0.20
N ARG A 59 -8.13 -4.51 -1.11
CA ARG A 59 -7.53 -3.75 -2.21
C ARG A 59 -7.49 -2.28 -1.84
N VAL A 60 -6.30 -1.68 -1.93
CA VAL A 60 -6.08 -0.25 -1.70
C VAL A 60 -5.52 0.36 -2.98
N ALA A 61 -6.34 1.16 -3.66
CA ALA A 61 -5.97 1.77 -4.94
C ALA A 61 -6.12 3.28 -4.89
N GLY A 62 -5.18 4.01 -5.48
CA GLY A 62 -5.15 5.46 -5.40
C GLY A 62 -3.98 6.08 -6.13
N ASN A 63 -3.72 7.35 -5.82
CA ASN A 63 -2.57 8.08 -6.32
C ASN A 63 -1.82 8.77 -5.19
N LEU A 64 -0.52 8.88 -5.37
CA LEU A 64 0.43 9.53 -4.48
C LEU A 64 1.09 10.69 -5.23
N LYS A 65 1.13 11.86 -4.59
CA LYS A 65 1.94 13.00 -5.04
C LYS A 65 2.86 13.42 -3.92
N ALA A 66 4.14 13.59 -4.23
CA ALA A 66 5.15 14.00 -3.26
C ALA A 66 6.17 14.91 -3.91
N ARG A 67 6.75 15.82 -3.13
CA ARG A 67 7.98 16.52 -3.53
C ARG A 67 9.10 16.09 -2.62
N ILE A 68 10.15 15.57 -3.24
CA ILE A 68 11.33 15.06 -2.57
C ILE A 68 12.58 15.75 -3.11
N GLU A 69 13.63 15.74 -2.32
CA GLU A 69 14.99 16.12 -2.71
C GLU A 69 15.90 14.91 -2.56
N THR A 70 16.76 14.70 -3.55
CA THR A 70 17.76 13.63 -3.53
C THR A 70 19.04 14.09 -4.20
N GLY A 71 20.14 13.34 -4.05
CA GLY A 71 21.40 13.64 -4.72
C GLY A 71 21.33 13.34 -6.22
N CYS A 72 21.77 14.27 -7.06
CA CYS A 72 21.92 14.04 -8.49
C CYS A 72 22.92 12.90 -8.75
N ALA A 73 22.52 11.89 -9.52
CA ALA A 73 23.37 10.73 -9.82
C ALA A 73 24.69 11.06 -10.55
N ARG A 74 24.85 12.29 -11.08
CA ARG A 74 26.04 12.74 -11.80
C ARG A 74 26.98 13.61 -10.98
N CYS A 75 26.43 14.57 -10.22
CA CYS A 75 27.23 15.58 -9.51
C CYS A 75 27.03 15.55 -7.99
N LEU A 76 26.12 14.71 -7.46
CA LEU A 76 25.74 14.63 -6.05
C LEU A 76 25.12 15.91 -5.47
N GLU A 77 24.86 16.92 -6.29
CA GLU A 77 24.15 18.12 -5.86
C GLU A 77 22.67 17.81 -5.60
N PRO A 78 22.03 18.48 -4.62
CA PRO A 78 20.61 18.30 -4.36
C PRO A 78 19.76 18.65 -5.58
N VAL A 79 18.86 17.74 -5.95
CA VAL A 79 17.86 17.95 -7.01
C VAL A 79 16.47 17.69 -6.47
N GLN A 80 15.54 18.59 -6.80
CA GLN A 80 14.13 18.40 -6.50
C GLN A 80 13.47 17.51 -7.54
N CYS A 81 12.70 16.55 -7.05
CA CYS A 81 11.93 15.61 -7.86
C CYS A 81 10.48 15.66 -7.40
N ASP A 82 9.57 15.92 -8.34
CA ASP A 82 8.14 15.74 -8.12
C ASP A 82 7.77 14.28 -8.47
N ILE A 83 7.24 13.55 -7.50
CA ILE A 83 6.69 12.21 -7.68
C ILE A 83 5.19 12.32 -7.89
N SER A 84 4.69 11.67 -8.93
CA SER A 84 3.27 11.38 -9.12
C SER A 84 3.16 9.92 -9.54
N ARG A 85 2.48 9.10 -8.75
CA ARG A 85 2.34 7.66 -9.00
C ARG A 85 0.95 7.19 -8.63
N ASP A 86 0.38 6.35 -9.48
CA ASP A 86 -0.78 5.56 -9.12
C ASP A 86 -0.29 4.27 -8.45
N PHE A 87 -1.09 3.74 -7.54
CA PHE A 87 -0.83 2.47 -6.86
C PHE A 87 -2.11 1.63 -6.79
N ASP A 88 -1.92 0.32 -6.77
CA ASP A 88 -2.96 -0.68 -6.63
C ASP A 88 -2.38 -1.84 -5.82
N LEU A 89 -2.65 -1.85 -4.52
CA LEU A 89 -2.05 -2.75 -3.56
C LEU A 89 -3.10 -3.77 -3.13
N LEU A 90 -2.71 -5.04 -3.09
CA LEU A 90 -3.55 -6.13 -2.60
C LEU A 90 -2.97 -6.70 -1.30
N TYR A 91 -3.80 -6.74 -0.26
CA TYR A 91 -3.45 -7.26 1.05
C TYR A 91 -4.30 -8.49 1.39
N ARG A 92 -3.64 -9.61 1.66
CA ARG A 92 -4.26 -10.90 1.98
C ARG A 92 -4.12 -11.24 3.46
N PRO A 93 -5.09 -11.93 4.09
CA PRO A 93 -4.93 -12.38 5.47
C PRO A 93 -3.71 -13.31 5.60
N GLN A 94 -2.85 -13.05 6.60
CA GLN A 94 -1.71 -13.92 6.87
C GLN A 94 -2.16 -15.37 7.11
N GLY A 95 -1.49 -16.32 6.48
CA GLY A 95 -1.83 -17.75 6.57
C GLY A 95 -2.98 -18.18 5.65
N ALA A 96 -3.54 -17.29 4.83
CA ALA A 96 -4.48 -17.65 3.78
C ALA A 96 -3.89 -18.63 2.75
N ASP A 97 -2.57 -18.71 2.62
CA ASP A 97 -1.88 -19.66 1.73
C ASP A 97 -1.19 -20.80 2.49
N ALA A 98 -1.39 -20.90 3.81
CA ALA A 98 -0.78 -21.95 4.62
C ALA A 98 -1.30 -23.35 4.23
N GLY A 99 -0.39 -24.32 4.16
CA GLY A 99 -0.70 -25.72 3.85
C GLY A 99 -0.93 -26.02 2.37
N LEU A 100 -0.76 -25.03 1.49
CA LEU A 100 -0.69 -25.27 0.05
C LEU A 100 0.62 -25.99 -0.29
N GLN A 101 0.55 -26.87 -1.30
CA GLN A 101 1.74 -27.53 -1.83
C GLN A 101 2.67 -26.48 -2.44
N GLU A 102 4.00 -26.67 -2.34
CA GLU A 102 4.94 -25.77 -3.01
C GLU A 102 4.64 -25.72 -4.51
N THR A 103 4.23 -24.54 -4.97
CA THR A 103 3.78 -24.28 -6.34
C THR A 103 4.50 -23.01 -6.82
N PRO A 104 4.79 -22.88 -8.13
CA PRO A 104 5.37 -21.65 -8.65
C PRO A 104 4.48 -20.44 -8.35
N VAL A 105 5.08 -19.39 -7.80
CA VAL A 105 4.41 -18.11 -7.53
C VAL A 105 4.15 -17.41 -8.86
N THR A 106 2.90 -17.04 -9.08
CA THR A 106 2.48 -16.23 -10.23
C THR A 106 2.86 -14.77 -10.05
N THR A 107 2.88 -13.98 -11.13
CA THR A 107 3.14 -12.54 -11.04
C THR A 107 2.13 -11.83 -10.14
N ALA A 108 0.86 -12.23 -10.18
CA ALA A 108 -0.18 -11.67 -9.32
C ALA A 108 0.11 -11.97 -7.85
N GLU A 109 0.46 -13.20 -7.50
CA GLU A 109 0.81 -13.60 -6.13
C GLU A 109 2.10 -12.92 -5.62
N ALA A 110 3.03 -12.58 -6.51
CA ALA A 110 4.25 -11.87 -6.16
C ALA A 110 4.01 -10.40 -5.76
N GLU A 111 2.87 -9.83 -6.13
CA GLU A 111 2.47 -8.45 -5.82
C GLU A 111 1.53 -8.37 -4.59
N VAL A 112 1.26 -9.50 -3.92
CA VAL A 112 0.40 -9.56 -2.74
C VAL A 112 1.20 -9.30 -1.46
N SER A 113 0.70 -8.36 -0.66
CA SER A 113 1.14 -8.13 0.72
C SER A 113 0.22 -8.82 1.72
N TYR A 114 0.61 -8.93 2.98
CA TYR A 114 -0.21 -9.60 4.01
C TYR A 114 -0.56 -8.67 5.15
N TYR A 115 -1.79 -8.80 5.66
CA TYR A 115 -2.23 -8.13 6.89
C TYR A 115 -2.49 -9.13 8.02
N GLN A 116 -2.45 -8.64 9.26
CA GLN A 116 -2.68 -9.43 10.48
C GLN A 116 -3.80 -8.82 11.31
N GLY A 117 -4.61 -9.67 11.95
CA GLY A 117 -5.67 -9.22 12.85
C GLY A 117 -6.92 -8.72 12.13
N GLU A 118 -7.46 -7.60 12.59
CA GLU A 118 -8.80 -7.11 12.22
C GLU A 118 -8.82 -6.11 11.06
N GLY A 119 -7.66 -5.77 10.48
CA GLY A 119 -7.58 -4.71 9.47
C GLY A 119 -6.17 -4.42 8.97
N LEU A 120 -6.08 -3.40 8.13
CA LEU A 120 -4.81 -2.84 7.65
C LEU A 120 -4.48 -1.61 8.50
N LEU A 121 -3.40 -1.71 9.28
CA LEU A 121 -2.84 -0.56 9.98
C LEU A 121 -1.95 0.21 9.01
N LEU A 122 -2.31 1.47 8.77
CA LEU A 122 -1.41 2.45 8.19
C LEU A 122 -0.65 3.06 9.36
N GLU A 123 0.62 2.71 9.53
CA GLU A 123 1.49 3.31 10.54
C GLU A 123 1.53 4.83 10.33
N ASP A 124 1.36 5.59 11.42
CA ASP A 124 1.34 7.06 11.44
C ASP A 124 2.75 7.66 11.35
#